data_AF-A0A6H5JUK3-F1
#
_entry.id   AF-A0A6H5JUK3-F1
#
_cell.length_a   1.000
_cell.length_b   1.000
_cell.length_c   1.000
_cell.angle_alpha   90.00
_cell.angle_beta   90.00
_cell.angle_gamma   90.00
#
_symmetry.space_group_name_H-M   'P 1'
#
loop_
_entity.id
_entity.type
_entity.pdbx_description
1 polymer ?
#
loop_
_entity_poly.entity_id
_entity_poly.type
_entity_poly.pdbx_seq_one_letter_code
_entity_poly.pdbx_strand_id
1 'polypeptide(L)'
;MRDPGKQLRLHLFQYIMPSSRSGRCSACLEWGQDFRHTRARTGELVRSFVDEAGIADKFPGFQSIAAGTNLLALCKRAGCLLELYQKQEWARSRERVARKAKQMPRHSRMWSAAPEPVTHDKRRRLDRYCTLPEAVEVLQNAVAIAGCVLDMCGGPEDAVAQGFRSTCEVLTNDVSSRLSAGTNLDASLLSFRDNFRKANPGKQPDWVVTSPPYKGAVGFVKAALAVATKGVALKLPLSFLEPCADRGGWLVDNPPAVCIFLRRAKYTHAHHVKVGEFWGVWYTDGGCCGKSGGSRLVFCPE
;
A
#
# COMPACT_ATOMS: atom_id res chain seq x y z
N MET A 1 -15.98 -2.35 36.46
CA MET A 1 -14.52 -2.25 36.70
C MET A 1 -13.84 -3.41 36.00
N ARG A 2 -13.11 -3.14 34.91
CA ARG A 2 -12.22 -4.09 34.22
C ARG A 2 -10.92 -3.37 33.90
N ASP A 3 -9.83 -4.06 34.20
CA ASP A 3 -8.43 -3.65 34.19
C ASP A 3 -7.86 -3.52 32.75
N PRO A 4 -7.19 -2.39 32.39
CA PRO A 4 -6.55 -2.22 31.09
C PRO A 4 -5.03 -2.45 31.21
N GLY A 5 -4.57 -3.67 30.99
CA GLY A 5 -3.14 -3.99 31.11
C GLY A 5 -2.69 -5.25 30.38
N LYS A 6 -2.71 -5.26 29.04
CA LYS A 6 -1.99 -6.27 28.25
C LYS A 6 -0.95 -5.62 27.35
N GLN A 7 0.26 -5.50 27.88
CA GLN A 7 1.48 -5.25 27.08
C GLN A 7 1.83 -6.50 26.26
N LEU A 8 2.12 -6.31 24.98
CA LEU A 8 2.77 -7.29 24.13
C LEU A 8 4.17 -7.60 24.66
N ARG A 9 4.43 -8.87 25.00
CA ARG A 9 5.79 -9.39 25.22
C ARG A 9 6.46 -9.66 23.87
N LEU A 10 7.50 -8.91 23.55
CA LEU A 10 8.46 -9.26 22.50
C LEU A 10 9.54 -10.17 23.11
N HIS A 11 9.60 -11.42 22.65
CA HIS A 11 10.69 -12.34 22.99
C HIS A 11 11.95 -11.96 22.20
N LEU A 12 13.01 -11.55 22.90
CA LEU A 12 14.34 -11.35 22.33
C LEU A 12 15.18 -12.63 22.57
N PHE A 13 15.58 -13.30 21.50
CA PHE A 13 16.51 -14.43 21.57
C PHE A 13 17.96 -13.94 21.51
N GLN A 14 18.79 -14.34 22.48
CA GLN A 14 20.25 -14.23 22.46
C GLN A 14 20.84 -15.18 21.42
N TYR A 15 21.75 -14.68 20.57
CA TYR A 15 22.65 -15.54 19.78
C TYR A 15 24.09 -15.02 19.89
N ILE A 16 24.97 -15.97 20.20
CA ILE A 16 26.43 -15.83 20.29
C ILE A 16 27.01 -15.91 18.87
N MET A 17 27.87 -14.97 18.47
CA MET A 17 28.72 -15.12 17.28
C MET A 17 29.96 -15.95 17.67
N PRO A 18 30.37 -16.96 16.89
CA PRO A 18 31.65 -17.62 17.08
C PRO A 18 32.79 -16.66 16.74
N SER A 19 33.81 -16.64 17.60
CA SER A 19 35.04 -15.87 17.44
C SER A 19 35.94 -16.47 16.35
N SER A 20 35.58 -16.36 15.08
CA SER A 20 36.53 -16.59 13.97
C SER A 20 35.97 -16.15 12.63
N ARG A 21 36.14 -14.87 12.31
CA ARG A 21 36.53 -14.35 10.98
C ARG A 21 36.58 -12.83 11.02
N SER A 22 37.79 -12.30 10.93
CA SER A 22 38.10 -10.88 10.91
C SER A 22 37.58 -10.21 9.63
N GLY A 23 36.40 -9.59 9.70
CA GLY A 23 35.99 -8.59 8.71
C GLY A 23 36.64 -7.26 9.05
N ARG A 24 37.82 -6.96 8.49
CA ARG A 24 38.46 -5.64 8.64
C ARG A 24 37.94 -4.69 7.56
N CYS A 25 37.63 -3.46 7.97
CA CYS A 25 37.34 -2.34 7.08
C CYS A 25 38.65 -1.89 6.40
N SER A 26 38.63 -1.67 5.08
CA SER A 26 39.80 -1.24 4.30
C SER A 26 40.36 0.12 4.74
N ALA A 27 39.52 1.01 5.29
CA ALA A 27 39.94 2.32 5.80
C ALA A 27 40.71 2.26 7.14
N CYS A 28 40.73 1.12 7.83
CA CYS A 28 41.43 0.96 9.11
C CYS A 28 42.85 0.37 8.97
N LEU A 29 43.30 0.06 7.75
CA LEU A 29 44.63 -0.54 7.51
C LEU A 29 45.77 0.49 7.48
N GLU A 30 45.48 1.79 7.35
CA GLU A 30 46.52 2.82 7.18
C GLU A 30 47.05 3.44 8.49
N TRP A 31 46.49 3.09 9.64
CA TRP A 31 46.93 3.66 10.92
C TRP A 31 47.41 2.55 11.85
N GLY A 32 48.73 2.34 11.87
CA GLY A 32 49.40 1.46 12.82
C GLY A 32 49.45 2.08 14.22
N GLN A 33 48.38 1.92 15.00
CA GLN A 33 48.42 2.19 16.44
C GLN A 33 47.77 1.08 17.25
N ASP A 34 48.48 0.67 18.30
CA ASP A 34 48.09 -0.29 19.33
C ASP A 34 46.79 0.12 20.04
N PHE A 35 45.74 -0.68 19.87
CA PHE A 35 44.52 -0.57 20.67
C PHE A 35 44.68 -1.35 21.99
N ARG A 36 44.89 -0.63 23.10
CA ARG A 36 44.75 -1.22 24.45
C ARG A 36 43.27 -1.36 24.81
N HIS A 37 42.89 -2.53 25.30
CA HIS A 37 41.54 -2.85 25.73
C HIS A 37 41.19 -2.17 27.07
N THR A 38 40.26 -1.20 27.03
CA THR A 38 39.54 -0.73 28.23
C THR A 38 38.11 -1.27 28.20
N ARG A 39 37.79 -2.17 29.15
CA ARG A 39 36.43 -2.69 29.38
C ARG A 39 35.64 -1.69 30.24
N ALA A 40 34.35 -1.54 29.93
CA ALA A 40 33.27 -0.98 30.77
C ALA A 40 32.68 0.44 30.53
N ARG A 41 32.87 1.10 29.37
CA ARG A 41 32.15 2.38 29.06
C ARG A 41 31.52 2.48 27.67
N THR A 42 31.26 1.36 27.01
CA THR A 42 30.89 1.36 25.58
C THR A 42 29.47 1.85 25.31
N GLY A 43 28.52 1.64 26.22
CA GLY A 43 27.10 1.98 26.01
C GLY A 43 26.84 3.50 25.95
N GLU A 44 27.42 4.25 26.89
CA GLU A 44 27.26 5.72 26.94
C GLU A 44 28.00 6.41 25.79
N LEU A 45 29.19 5.92 25.40
CA LEU A 45 29.94 6.47 24.28
C LEU A 45 29.23 6.28 22.93
N VAL A 46 28.60 5.11 22.71
CA VAL A 46 27.80 4.85 21.51
C VAL A 46 26.57 5.76 21.47
N ARG A 47 25.90 5.93 22.61
CA ARG A 47 24.72 6.81 22.73
C ARG A 47 25.09 8.28 22.48
N SER A 48 26.13 8.78 23.15
CA SER A 48 26.67 10.14 22.95
C SER A 48 27.02 10.39 21.48
N PHE A 49 27.66 9.44 20.80
CA PHE A 49 28.01 9.57 19.39
C PHE A 49 26.77 9.60 18.47
N VAL A 50 25.78 8.75 18.72
CA VAL A 50 24.54 8.70 17.91
C VAL A 50 23.74 9.99 18.08
N ASP A 51 23.71 10.54 19.29
CA ASP A 51 23.06 11.80 19.63
C ASP A 51 23.83 12.99 19.01
N GLU A 52 25.16 13.04 19.16
CA GLU A 52 26.02 14.08 18.55
C GLU A 52 25.97 14.06 17.01
N ALA A 53 25.86 12.89 16.40
CA ALA A 53 25.76 12.76 14.95
C ALA A 53 24.36 13.07 14.40
N GLY A 54 23.36 13.32 15.27
CA GLY A 54 22.00 13.65 14.85
C GLY A 54 21.30 12.53 14.07
N ILE A 55 21.63 11.26 14.37
CA ILE A 55 21.09 10.09 13.65
C ILE A 55 20.26 9.16 14.55
N ALA A 56 19.91 9.59 15.76
CA ALA A 56 19.15 8.81 16.75
C ALA A 56 17.83 8.26 16.19
N ASP A 57 17.12 9.06 15.39
CA ASP A 57 15.82 8.74 14.79
C ASP A 57 15.88 7.54 13.83
N LYS A 58 17.09 7.23 13.32
CA LYS A 58 17.34 6.10 12.42
C LYS A 58 17.57 4.78 13.16
N PHE A 59 17.68 4.79 14.50
CA PHE A 59 17.99 3.63 15.32
C PHE A 59 17.12 3.52 16.59
N PRO A 60 15.77 3.39 16.47
CA PRO A 60 14.84 3.43 17.61
C PRO A 60 15.03 2.30 18.63
N GLY A 61 15.71 1.19 18.27
CA GLY A 61 15.97 0.06 19.16
C GLY A 61 17.10 0.26 20.17
N PHE A 62 17.85 1.36 20.12
CA PHE A 62 18.99 1.62 21.02
C PHE A 62 18.61 2.12 22.42
N GLN A 63 17.33 2.45 22.65
CA GLN A 63 16.91 3.01 23.95
C GLN A 63 16.85 1.97 25.09
N SER A 64 16.80 0.66 24.80
CA SER A 64 16.54 -0.37 25.81
C SER A 64 17.65 -1.42 26.03
N ILE A 65 18.90 -1.18 25.60
CA ILE A 65 19.95 -2.19 25.73
C ILE A 65 20.59 -2.12 27.12
N ALA A 66 20.23 -3.07 27.99
CA ALA A 66 20.94 -3.31 29.25
C ALA A 66 22.40 -3.70 28.97
N ALA A 67 23.30 -3.22 29.83
CA ALA A 67 24.74 -3.37 29.70
C ALA A 67 25.19 -4.85 29.62
N GLY A 68 25.31 -5.35 28.40
CA GLY A 68 25.89 -6.65 28.07
C GLY A 68 27.00 -6.45 27.04
N THR A 69 28.21 -6.84 27.43
CA THR A 69 29.47 -6.73 26.68
C THR A 69 29.36 -7.19 25.24
N ASN A 70 29.34 -6.24 24.30
CA ASN A 70 29.79 -6.44 22.93
C ASN A 70 30.76 -5.30 22.59
N LEU A 71 31.99 -5.67 22.24
CA LEU A 71 33.04 -4.73 21.85
C LEU A 71 32.72 -4.23 20.44
N LEU A 72 31.91 -3.17 20.34
CA LEU A 72 31.77 -2.40 19.11
C LEU A 72 32.95 -1.43 19.04
N ALA A 73 33.96 -1.78 18.25
CA ALA A 73 34.95 -0.81 17.79
C ALA A 73 34.24 0.13 16.82
N LEU A 74 33.73 1.25 17.33
CA LEU A 74 33.13 2.29 16.51
C LEU A 74 34.23 3.09 15.80
N CYS A 75 34.29 2.95 14.48
CA CYS A 75 34.96 3.90 13.61
C CYS A 75 34.27 5.28 13.76
N LYS A 76 35.01 6.34 14.09
CA LYS A 76 34.48 7.70 14.34
C LYS A 76 33.78 8.36 13.14
N ARG A 77 33.82 7.76 11.94
CA ARG A 77 33.16 8.29 10.76
C ARG A 77 31.73 7.73 10.68
N ALA A 78 30.73 8.60 10.63
CA ALA A 78 29.31 8.21 10.53
C ALA A 78 29.02 7.22 9.38
N GLY A 79 29.77 7.28 8.28
CA GLY A 79 29.67 6.34 7.16
C GLY A 79 29.99 4.88 7.53
N CYS A 80 30.90 4.63 8.48
CA CYS A 80 31.28 3.28 8.88
C CYS A 80 30.12 2.51 9.55
N LEU A 81 29.32 3.19 10.37
CA LEU A 81 28.15 2.61 11.04
C LEU A 81 27.04 2.27 10.05
N LEU A 82 26.77 3.16 9.09
CA LEU A 82 25.79 2.94 8.04
C LEU A 82 26.20 1.77 7.13
N GLU A 83 27.47 1.68 6.74
CA GLU A 83 27.97 0.54 5.95
C GLU A 83 27.88 -0.79 6.71
N LEU A 84 28.19 -0.80 8.01
CA LEU A 84 28.05 -1.99 8.86
C LEU A 84 26.59 -2.44 8.96
N TYR A 85 25.66 -1.49 9.14
CA TYR A 85 24.23 -1.75 9.17
C TYR A 85 23.74 -2.32 7.82
N GLN A 86 24.12 -1.70 6.71
CA GLN A 86 23.77 -2.17 5.36
C GLN A 86 24.32 -3.57 5.09
N LYS A 87 25.57 -3.86 5.48
CA LYS A 87 26.17 -5.20 5.36
C LYS A 87 25.42 -6.24 6.20
N GLN A 88 24.98 -5.89 7.40
CA GLN A 88 24.17 -6.77 8.26
C GLN A 88 22.79 -7.03 7.65
N GLU A 89 22.09 -6.01 7.15
CA GLU A 89 20.78 -6.16 6.51
C GLU A 89 20.88 -6.98 5.20
N TRP A 90 21.96 -6.80 4.44
CA TRP A 90 22.27 -7.65 3.28
C TRP A 90 22.55 -9.10 3.68
N ALA A 91 23.29 -9.35 4.77
CA ALA A 91 23.52 -10.70 5.27
C ALA A 91 22.22 -11.37 5.73
N ARG A 92 21.37 -10.66 6.49
CA ARG A 92 20.05 -11.12 6.93
C ARG A 92 19.12 -11.42 5.75
N SER A 93 19.14 -10.57 4.74
CA SER A 93 18.37 -10.79 3.52
C SER A 93 18.84 -12.04 2.78
N ARG A 94 20.15 -12.26 2.65
CA ARG A 94 20.71 -13.50 2.07
C ARG A 94 20.36 -14.74 2.87
N GLU A 95 20.41 -14.68 4.20
CA GLU A 95 20.00 -15.81 5.06
C GLU A 95 18.50 -16.10 4.95
N ARG A 96 17.65 -15.06 4.88
CA ARG A 96 16.21 -15.20 4.69
C ARG A 96 15.88 -15.81 3.33
N VAL A 97 16.57 -15.38 2.27
CA VAL A 97 16.47 -15.95 0.92
C VAL A 97 16.97 -17.39 0.89
N ALA A 98 18.11 -17.69 1.52
CA ALA A 98 18.65 -19.05 1.61
C ALA A 98 17.75 -19.98 2.45
N ARG A 99 17.14 -19.50 3.53
CA ARG A 99 16.14 -20.24 4.30
C ARG A 99 14.89 -20.54 3.47
N LYS A 100 14.37 -19.55 2.72
CA LYS A 100 13.27 -19.77 1.77
C LYS A 100 13.65 -20.79 0.70
N ALA A 101 14.82 -20.67 0.10
CA ALA A 101 15.32 -21.60 -0.91
C ALA A 101 15.51 -23.04 -0.38
N LYS A 102 15.91 -23.19 0.89
CA LYS A 102 15.99 -24.51 1.57
C LYS A 102 14.62 -25.06 1.99
N GLN A 103 13.62 -24.21 2.23
CA GLN A 103 12.24 -24.61 2.53
C GLN A 103 11.44 -24.98 1.28
N MET A 104 11.77 -24.42 0.12
CA MET A 104 11.07 -24.69 -1.15
C MET A 104 11.03 -26.18 -1.55
N PRO A 105 12.10 -26.99 -1.44
CA PRO A 105 12.06 -28.42 -1.77
C PRO A 105 11.16 -29.25 -0.83
N ARG A 106 11.02 -28.82 0.43
CA ARG A 106 10.10 -29.46 1.40
C ARG A 106 8.64 -29.16 1.09
N HIS A 107 8.35 -27.94 0.60
CA HIS A 107 7.03 -27.60 0.09
C HIS A 107 6.74 -28.28 -1.25
N SER A 108 7.70 -28.40 -2.17
CA SER A 108 7.42 -29.00 -3.49
C SER A 108 7.06 -30.49 -3.42
N ARG A 109 7.67 -31.27 -2.53
CA ARG A 109 7.32 -32.70 -2.31
C ARG A 109 5.96 -32.90 -1.65
N MET A 110 5.52 -31.96 -0.82
CA MET A 110 4.16 -31.98 -0.23
C MET A 110 3.09 -31.60 -1.27
N TRP A 111 3.49 -30.91 -2.33
CA TRP A 111 2.59 -30.40 -3.37
C TRP A 111 2.50 -31.32 -4.60
N SER A 112 3.41 -32.26 -4.79
CA SER A 112 3.31 -33.26 -5.88
C SER A 112 2.26 -34.37 -5.60
N ALA A 113 1.76 -34.46 -4.36
CA ALA A 113 0.60 -35.29 -4.00
C ALA A 113 -0.63 -34.46 -3.59
N ALA A 114 -0.49 -33.13 -3.53
CA ALA A 114 -1.65 -32.26 -3.46
C ALA A 114 -2.31 -32.32 -4.84
N PRO A 115 -3.66 -32.43 -4.94
CA PRO A 115 -4.33 -32.19 -6.20
C PRO A 115 -3.78 -30.87 -6.76
N GLU A 116 -3.52 -30.80 -8.08
CA GLU A 116 -3.11 -29.54 -8.71
C GLU A 116 -3.95 -28.43 -8.08
N PRO A 117 -3.33 -27.35 -7.54
CA PRO A 117 -4.12 -26.26 -7.00
C PRO A 117 -5.09 -25.93 -8.09
N VAL A 118 -6.40 -26.15 -7.82
CA VAL A 118 -7.47 -25.87 -8.77
C VAL A 118 -7.07 -24.54 -9.36
N THR A 119 -6.60 -24.54 -10.61
CA THR A 119 -6.20 -23.33 -11.32
C THR A 119 -7.30 -22.37 -10.97
N HIS A 120 -7.02 -21.20 -10.35
CA HIS A 120 -8.10 -20.35 -9.85
C HIS A 120 -9.06 -20.10 -11.02
N ASP A 121 -10.12 -20.91 -11.11
CA ASP A 121 -10.63 -21.31 -12.41
C ASP A 121 -11.61 -20.21 -12.76
N LYS A 122 -11.05 -19.26 -13.51
CA LYS A 122 -11.66 -18.04 -13.99
C LYS A 122 -11.88 -17.02 -12.87
N ARG A 123 -10.96 -16.03 -12.79
CA ARG A 123 -11.37 -14.67 -12.42
C ARG A 123 -12.70 -14.39 -13.14
N ARG A 124 -13.66 -13.77 -12.46
CA ARG A 124 -15.00 -13.50 -13.02
C ARG A 124 -14.83 -12.98 -14.44
N ARG A 125 -15.66 -13.44 -15.39
CA ARG A 125 -15.64 -12.94 -16.76
C ARG A 125 -15.77 -11.41 -16.69
N LEU A 126 -14.74 -10.69 -17.17
CA LEU A 126 -14.58 -9.22 -17.09
C LEU A 126 -14.26 -8.62 -15.70
N ASP A 127 -13.85 -9.43 -14.72
CA ASP A 127 -13.40 -8.98 -13.39
C ASP A 127 -14.44 -8.11 -12.64
N ARG A 128 -15.74 -8.42 -12.81
CA ARG A 128 -16.84 -7.65 -12.22
C ARG A 128 -16.99 -7.91 -10.72
N TYR A 129 -16.53 -6.95 -9.92
CA TYR A 129 -16.75 -6.89 -8.48
C TYR A 129 -17.83 -5.84 -8.17
N CYS A 130 -19.08 -6.27 -8.05
CA CYS A 130 -20.18 -5.37 -7.70
C CYS A 130 -19.92 -4.74 -6.31
N THR A 131 -20.03 -3.43 -6.25
CA THR A 131 -20.03 -2.69 -4.99
C THR A 131 -21.27 -3.04 -4.17
N LEU A 132 -21.09 -3.22 -2.87
CA LEU A 132 -22.21 -3.40 -1.95
C LEU A 132 -22.77 -2.02 -1.54
N PRO A 133 -24.09 -1.86 -1.32
CA PRO A 133 -24.68 -0.59 -0.90
C PRO A 133 -23.99 0.04 0.31
N GLU A 134 -23.61 -0.77 1.31
CA GLU A 134 -22.95 -0.30 2.53
C GLU A 134 -21.60 0.35 2.23
N ALA A 135 -20.88 -0.10 1.18
CA ALA A 135 -19.65 0.54 0.76
C ALA A 135 -19.90 1.94 0.17
N VAL A 136 -21.03 2.14 -0.52
CA VAL A 136 -21.42 3.43 -1.09
C VAL A 136 -21.86 4.39 0.02
N GLU A 137 -22.62 3.92 1.00
CA GLU A 137 -23.04 4.73 2.15
C GLU A 137 -21.84 5.29 2.93
N VAL A 138 -20.81 4.47 3.15
CA VAL A 138 -19.57 4.91 3.82
C VAL A 138 -18.87 6.01 3.01
N LEU A 139 -18.89 5.95 1.66
CA LEU A 139 -18.37 7.02 0.81
C LEU A 139 -19.18 8.31 0.96
N GLN A 140 -20.50 8.22 0.89
CA GLN A 140 -21.42 9.37 1.00
C GLN A 140 -21.29 10.09 2.35
N ASN A 141 -21.10 9.35 3.42
CA ASN A 141 -20.88 9.90 4.76
C ASN A 141 -19.51 10.59 4.91
N ALA A 142 -18.52 10.20 4.11
CA ALA A 142 -17.16 10.71 4.21
C ALA A 142 -16.87 11.88 3.25
N VAL A 143 -17.55 11.94 2.10
CA VAL A 143 -17.27 12.90 1.02
C VAL A 143 -18.58 13.48 0.49
N ALA A 144 -18.66 14.81 0.49
CA ALA A 144 -19.76 15.53 -0.13
C ALA A 144 -19.66 15.44 -1.66
N ILE A 145 -20.43 14.53 -2.24
CA ILE A 145 -20.54 14.32 -3.69
C ILE A 145 -21.90 14.82 -4.15
N ALA A 146 -21.91 15.70 -5.15
CA ALA A 146 -23.11 16.32 -5.69
C ALA A 146 -22.90 16.72 -7.16
N GLY A 147 -24.00 16.90 -7.89
CA GLY A 147 -24.00 17.27 -9.30
C GLY A 147 -24.18 16.06 -10.22
N CYS A 148 -23.42 16.01 -11.32
CA CYS A 148 -23.41 14.89 -12.25
C CYS A 148 -22.36 13.85 -11.86
N VAL A 149 -22.79 12.63 -11.54
CA VAL A 149 -21.95 11.49 -11.18
C VAL A 149 -21.89 10.50 -12.35
N LEU A 150 -20.69 10.09 -12.73
CA LEU A 150 -20.47 8.99 -13.67
C LEU A 150 -20.01 7.74 -12.93
N ASP A 151 -20.76 6.64 -13.06
CA ASP A 151 -20.24 5.29 -12.81
C ASP A 151 -19.68 4.71 -14.12
N MET A 152 -18.35 4.79 -14.28
CA MET A 152 -17.69 4.47 -15.56
C MET A 152 -17.47 2.96 -15.80
N CYS A 153 -17.76 2.11 -14.82
CA CYS A 153 -17.62 0.64 -14.87
C CYS A 153 -18.84 -0.05 -14.23
N GLY A 154 -20.03 0.52 -14.43
CA GLY A 154 -21.26 0.06 -13.80
C GLY A 154 -22.50 0.41 -14.62
N GLY A 155 -23.57 -0.34 -14.36
CA GLY A 155 -24.89 -0.16 -14.94
C GLY A 155 -25.85 0.57 -13.99
N PRO A 156 -27.04 0.94 -14.47
CA PRO A 156 -28.02 1.72 -13.70
C PRO A 156 -28.53 1.01 -12.43
N GLU A 157 -28.42 -0.32 -12.38
CA GLU A 157 -28.86 -1.16 -11.25
C GLU A 157 -27.73 -1.46 -10.25
N ASP A 158 -26.49 -1.08 -10.53
CA ASP A 158 -25.39 -1.29 -9.60
C ASP A 158 -25.47 -0.31 -8.42
N ALA A 159 -24.96 -0.73 -7.25
CA ALA A 159 -25.12 0.00 -6.00
C ALA A 159 -24.60 1.45 -6.04
N VAL A 160 -23.55 1.72 -6.83
CA VAL A 160 -23.01 3.08 -6.99
C VAL A 160 -24.05 3.97 -7.69
N ALA A 161 -24.57 3.55 -8.84
CA ALA A 161 -25.59 4.29 -9.56
C ALA A 161 -26.87 4.49 -8.71
N GLN A 162 -27.32 3.43 -8.04
CA GLN A 162 -28.51 3.49 -7.18
C GLN A 162 -28.31 4.42 -5.98
N GLY A 163 -27.14 4.36 -5.32
CA GLY A 163 -26.86 5.16 -4.13
C GLY A 163 -26.87 6.67 -4.37
N PHE A 164 -26.48 7.12 -5.56
CA PHE A 164 -26.44 8.56 -5.89
C PHE A 164 -27.68 9.08 -6.65
N ARG A 165 -28.55 8.21 -7.16
CA ARG A 165 -29.68 8.60 -8.03
C ARG A 165 -30.67 9.56 -7.38
N SER A 166 -30.83 9.55 -6.06
CA SER A 166 -31.75 10.43 -5.34
C SER A 166 -31.24 11.87 -5.17
N THR A 167 -29.92 12.10 -5.33
CA THR A 167 -29.27 13.39 -5.02
C THR A 167 -28.44 13.94 -6.18
N CYS A 168 -28.14 13.12 -7.18
CA CYS A 168 -27.28 13.44 -8.30
C CYS A 168 -27.91 13.04 -9.63
N GLU A 169 -27.53 13.74 -10.71
CA GLU A 169 -27.69 13.19 -12.05
C GLU A 169 -26.69 12.05 -12.23
N VAL A 170 -27.15 10.85 -12.61
CA VAL A 170 -26.28 9.68 -12.73
C VAL A 170 -26.14 9.26 -14.19
N LEU A 171 -24.91 9.25 -14.68
CA LEU A 171 -24.50 8.67 -15.96
C LEU A 171 -23.82 7.31 -15.70
N THR A 172 -23.97 6.39 -16.63
CA THR A 172 -23.41 5.03 -16.52
C THR A 172 -22.67 4.63 -17.79
N ASN A 173 -21.57 3.88 -17.60
CA ASN A 173 -20.81 3.27 -18.66
C ASN A 173 -20.31 1.88 -18.21
N ASP A 174 -20.34 0.89 -19.10
CA ASP A 174 -19.67 -0.39 -18.87
C ASP A 174 -19.21 -1.00 -20.19
N VAL A 175 -17.99 -1.53 -20.24
CA VAL A 175 -17.44 -2.14 -21.46
C VAL A 175 -18.27 -3.35 -21.94
N SER A 176 -19.03 -3.99 -21.04
CA SER A 176 -19.95 -5.06 -21.36
C SER A 176 -21.30 -4.51 -21.83
N SER A 177 -21.63 -4.78 -23.09
CA SER A 177 -22.98 -4.57 -23.64
C SER A 177 -24.08 -5.42 -22.99
N ARG A 178 -23.73 -6.29 -22.05
CA ARG A 178 -24.70 -7.08 -21.26
C ARG A 178 -25.37 -6.25 -20.17
N LEU A 179 -24.78 -5.12 -19.79
CA LEU A 179 -25.42 -4.16 -18.92
C LEU A 179 -26.16 -3.12 -19.74
N SER A 180 -27.30 -2.69 -19.21
CA SER A 180 -28.06 -1.54 -19.66
C SER A 180 -27.41 -0.20 -19.27
N ALA A 181 -26.08 -0.11 -19.33
CA ALA A 181 -25.37 1.15 -19.10
C ALA A 181 -25.68 2.15 -20.22
N GLY A 182 -25.64 3.46 -19.90
CA GLY A 182 -25.94 4.52 -20.87
C GLY A 182 -24.96 4.54 -22.05
N THR A 183 -23.74 4.06 -21.85
CA THR A 183 -22.74 3.84 -22.91
C THR A 183 -21.95 2.55 -22.68
N ASN A 184 -21.33 2.02 -23.73
CA ASN A 184 -20.48 0.82 -23.68
C ASN A 184 -19.04 1.07 -24.17
N LEU A 185 -18.38 2.04 -23.55
CA LEU A 185 -17.00 2.44 -23.87
C LEU A 185 -16.00 1.74 -22.95
N ASP A 186 -14.79 1.51 -23.46
CA ASP A 186 -13.68 0.99 -22.66
C ASP A 186 -13.03 2.11 -21.83
N ALA A 187 -13.36 2.12 -20.53
CA ALA A 187 -12.86 3.05 -19.53
C ALA A 187 -11.38 2.88 -19.17
N SER A 188 -10.72 1.82 -19.64
CA SER A 188 -9.28 1.59 -19.41
C SER A 188 -8.39 2.35 -20.40
N LEU A 189 -8.96 2.88 -21.48
CA LEU A 189 -8.22 3.53 -22.56
C LEU A 189 -8.02 5.03 -22.29
N LEU A 190 -6.88 5.57 -22.72
CA LEU A 190 -6.62 7.02 -22.65
C LEU A 190 -7.60 7.84 -23.50
N SER A 191 -8.12 7.26 -24.58
CA SER A 191 -9.15 7.85 -25.44
C SER A 191 -10.54 7.88 -24.81
N PHE A 192 -10.73 7.30 -23.61
CA PHE A 192 -12.04 7.25 -22.95
C PHE A 192 -12.69 8.62 -22.82
N ARG A 193 -11.91 9.65 -22.45
CA ARG A 193 -12.44 11.03 -22.31
C ARG A 193 -13.09 11.54 -23.59
N ASP A 194 -12.41 11.41 -24.71
CA ASP A 194 -12.89 11.94 -25.99
C ASP A 194 -14.07 11.11 -26.52
N ASN A 195 -14.00 9.78 -26.36
CA ASN A 195 -15.10 8.88 -26.69
C ASN A 195 -16.34 9.17 -25.84
N PHE A 196 -16.16 9.41 -24.53
CA PHE A 196 -17.25 9.73 -23.61
C PHE A 196 -17.94 11.04 -23.99
N ARG A 197 -17.16 12.09 -24.30
CA ARG A 197 -17.69 13.39 -24.75
C ARG A 197 -18.44 13.29 -26.06
N LYS A 198 -17.94 12.48 -27.00
CA LYS A 198 -18.61 12.23 -28.28
C LYS A 198 -19.92 11.49 -28.09
N ALA A 199 -19.97 10.51 -27.19
CA ALA A 199 -21.17 9.74 -26.90
C ALA A 199 -22.19 10.50 -26.05
N ASN A 200 -21.74 11.47 -25.23
CA ASN A 200 -22.59 12.26 -24.33
C ASN A 200 -22.37 13.77 -24.58
N PRO A 201 -22.80 14.31 -25.73
CA PRO A 201 -22.59 15.71 -26.06
C PRO A 201 -23.25 16.63 -25.02
N GLY A 202 -22.51 17.64 -24.55
CA GLY A 202 -22.98 18.58 -23.53
C GLY A 202 -23.01 18.04 -22.10
N LYS A 203 -22.63 16.77 -21.87
CA LYS A 203 -22.49 16.21 -20.53
C LYS A 203 -21.04 16.22 -20.08
N GLN A 204 -20.81 16.69 -18.87
CA GLN A 204 -19.52 16.66 -18.22
C GLN A 204 -19.71 16.27 -16.75
N PRO A 205 -19.23 15.09 -16.32
CA PRO A 205 -19.39 14.65 -14.94
C PRO A 205 -18.65 15.58 -13.98
N ASP A 206 -19.35 15.99 -12.91
CA ASP A 206 -18.71 16.61 -11.76
C ASP A 206 -17.82 15.61 -11.04
N TRP A 207 -18.35 14.41 -10.86
CA TRP A 207 -17.69 13.33 -10.15
C TRP A 207 -17.65 12.05 -10.98
N VAL A 208 -16.56 11.31 -10.86
CA VAL A 208 -16.53 9.90 -11.27
C VAL A 208 -16.48 9.05 -10.01
N VAL A 209 -17.51 8.23 -9.81
CA VAL A 209 -17.60 7.30 -8.67
C VAL A 209 -17.79 5.91 -9.24
N THR A 210 -16.85 4.99 -9.02
CA THR A 210 -16.93 3.66 -9.66
C THR A 210 -16.14 2.59 -8.92
N SER A 211 -16.40 1.32 -9.24
CA SER A 211 -15.60 0.17 -8.79
C SER A 211 -15.00 -0.54 -10.02
N PRO A 212 -13.81 -0.09 -10.49
CA PRO A 212 -13.26 -0.60 -11.73
C PRO A 212 -12.68 -2.01 -11.55
N PRO A 213 -12.44 -2.74 -12.65
CA PRO A 213 -11.59 -3.93 -12.65
C PRO A 213 -10.25 -3.66 -11.96
N TYR A 214 -9.77 -4.60 -11.15
CA TYR A 214 -8.56 -4.39 -10.34
C TYR A 214 -7.28 -4.43 -11.18
N LYS A 215 -7.30 -5.17 -12.29
CA LYS A 215 -6.18 -5.19 -13.24
C LYS A 215 -6.13 -3.85 -13.98
N GLY A 216 -4.99 -3.16 -13.90
CA GLY A 216 -4.78 -1.89 -14.61
C GLY A 216 -5.48 -0.69 -13.96
N ALA A 217 -5.81 -0.77 -12.66
CA ALA A 217 -6.51 0.27 -11.91
C ALA A 217 -5.96 1.70 -12.12
N VAL A 218 -4.64 1.87 -12.28
CA VAL A 218 -4.04 3.20 -12.52
C VAL A 218 -4.52 3.85 -13.83
N GLY A 219 -4.82 3.06 -14.86
CA GLY A 219 -5.40 3.54 -16.11
C GLY A 219 -6.80 4.11 -15.89
N PHE A 220 -7.64 3.41 -15.12
CA PHE A 220 -8.97 3.89 -14.75
C PHE A 220 -8.92 5.17 -13.92
N VAL A 221 -8.02 5.27 -12.94
CA VAL A 221 -7.86 6.50 -12.14
C VAL A 221 -7.50 7.69 -13.04
N LYS A 222 -6.56 7.51 -13.98
CA LYS A 222 -6.18 8.56 -14.95
C LYS A 222 -7.33 8.94 -15.88
N ALA A 223 -8.06 7.97 -16.40
CA ALA A 223 -9.22 8.20 -17.26
C ALA A 223 -10.34 8.95 -16.51
N ALA A 224 -10.62 8.55 -15.27
CA ALA A 224 -11.58 9.20 -14.39
C ALA A 224 -11.21 10.66 -14.12
N LEU A 225 -9.95 10.92 -13.76
CA LEU A 225 -9.43 12.28 -13.52
C LEU A 225 -9.48 13.17 -14.77
N ALA A 226 -9.33 12.58 -15.96
CA ALA A 226 -9.40 13.30 -17.21
C ALA A 226 -10.84 13.74 -17.59
N VAL A 227 -11.85 13.08 -17.03
CA VAL A 227 -13.28 13.30 -17.34
C VAL A 227 -13.98 14.15 -16.26
N ALA A 228 -13.72 13.89 -14.99
CA ALA A 228 -14.34 14.60 -13.87
C ALA A 228 -13.92 16.07 -13.81
N THR A 229 -14.81 16.95 -13.33
CA THR A 229 -14.48 18.37 -13.10
C THR A 229 -14.20 18.72 -11.64
N LYS A 230 -14.73 17.96 -10.67
CA LYS A 230 -14.56 18.19 -9.22
C LYS A 230 -13.75 17.10 -8.53
N GLY A 231 -14.04 15.82 -8.82
CA GLY A 231 -13.35 14.75 -8.12
C GLY A 231 -13.67 13.34 -8.60
N VAL A 232 -12.93 12.40 -8.04
CA VAL A 232 -12.92 11.00 -8.43
C VAL A 232 -12.89 10.15 -7.17
N ALA A 233 -13.77 9.15 -7.06
CA ALA A 233 -13.78 8.16 -5.99
C ALA A 233 -13.81 6.75 -6.59
N LEU A 234 -12.71 5.99 -6.46
CA LEU A 234 -12.61 4.63 -6.97
C LEU A 234 -12.50 3.62 -5.82
N LYS A 235 -13.30 2.56 -5.88
CA LYS A 235 -13.16 1.42 -4.97
C LYS A 235 -12.06 0.50 -5.47
N LEU A 236 -10.96 0.43 -4.72
CA LEU A 236 -9.74 -0.24 -5.14
C LEU A 236 -9.26 -1.26 -4.09
N PRO A 237 -8.49 -2.28 -4.49
CA PRO A 237 -7.81 -3.15 -3.54
C PRO A 237 -6.73 -2.39 -2.77
N LEU A 238 -6.51 -2.72 -1.49
CA LEU A 238 -5.46 -2.09 -0.68
C LEU A 238 -4.06 -2.20 -1.28
N SER A 239 -3.79 -3.27 -2.02
CA SER A 239 -2.53 -3.44 -2.73
C SER A 239 -2.29 -2.35 -3.78
N PHE A 240 -3.32 -1.63 -4.24
CA PHE A 240 -3.16 -0.46 -5.10
C PHE A 240 -2.24 0.59 -4.46
N LEU A 241 -2.31 0.77 -3.13
CA LEU A 241 -1.46 1.71 -2.40
C LEU A 241 0.00 1.25 -2.26
N GLU A 242 0.30 -0.01 -2.57
CA GLU A 242 1.67 -0.52 -2.52
C GLU A 242 2.48 0.03 -3.71
N PRO A 243 3.72 0.50 -3.48
CA PRO A 243 4.60 0.95 -4.54
C PRO A 243 4.99 -0.23 -5.43
N CYS A 244 4.45 -0.27 -6.63
CA CYS A 244 4.85 -1.21 -7.68
C CYS A 244 5.41 -0.44 -8.89
N ALA A 245 6.21 -1.12 -9.72
CA ALA A 245 6.89 -0.51 -10.87
C ALA A 245 5.94 0.26 -11.82
N ASP A 246 4.68 -0.17 -11.94
CA ASP A 246 3.69 0.40 -12.86
C ASP A 246 2.97 1.66 -12.33
N ARG A 247 2.96 1.89 -11.01
CA ARG A 247 2.17 2.97 -10.39
C ARG A 247 2.87 3.74 -9.27
N GLY A 248 4.00 3.25 -8.76
CA GLY A 248 4.70 3.81 -7.60
C GLY A 248 5.06 5.28 -7.81
N GLY A 249 5.67 5.63 -8.94
CA GLY A 249 5.98 7.03 -9.27
C GLY A 249 4.70 7.88 -9.37
N TRP A 250 3.66 7.36 -10.04
CA TRP A 250 2.41 8.09 -10.18
C TRP A 250 1.72 8.36 -8.84
N LEU A 251 1.73 7.41 -7.90
CA LEU A 251 1.13 7.56 -6.57
C LEU A 251 1.90 8.52 -5.66
N VAL A 252 3.22 8.66 -5.86
CA VAL A 252 4.01 9.69 -5.17
C VAL A 252 3.53 11.09 -5.59
N ASP A 253 3.31 11.27 -6.89
CA ASP A 253 2.90 12.57 -7.43
C ASP A 253 1.38 12.82 -7.28
N ASN A 254 0.58 11.76 -7.18
CA ASN A 254 -0.88 11.81 -7.17
C ASN A 254 -1.46 10.90 -6.06
N PRO A 255 -1.10 11.12 -4.79
CA PRO A 255 -1.69 10.33 -3.71
C PRO A 255 -3.19 10.63 -3.61
N PRO A 256 -4.04 9.66 -3.24
CA PRO A 256 -5.42 9.94 -2.91
C PRO A 256 -5.48 10.94 -1.75
N ALA A 257 -6.31 11.97 -1.89
CA ALA A 257 -6.58 12.97 -0.87
C ALA A 257 -7.38 12.38 0.29
N VAL A 258 -8.25 11.40 0.03
CA VAL A 258 -8.95 10.64 1.07
C VAL A 258 -8.85 9.14 0.79
N CYS A 259 -8.51 8.36 1.82
CA CYS A 259 -8.58 6.91 1.80
C CYS A 259 -9.65 6.45 2.79
N ILE A 260 -10.69 5.79 2.30
CA ILE A 260 -11.79 5.29 3.13
C ILE A 260 -11.72 3.76 3.17
N PHE A 261 -11.20 3.21 4.27
CA PHE A 261 -11.00 1.78 4.42
C PHE A 261 -12.33 1.06 4.68
N LEU A 262 -12.65 0.11 3.81
CA LEU A 262 -13.89 -0.65 3.88
C LEU A 262 -13.72 -1.90 4.73
N ARG A 263 -14.82 -2.33 5.37
CA ARG A 263 -14.88 -3.68 5.94
C ARG A 263 -14.65 -4.68 4.82
N ARG A 264 -13.95 -5.77 5.14
CA ARG A 264 -13.66 -6.82 4.16
C ARG A 264 -14.97 -7.44 3.68
N ALA A 265 -15.33 -7.16 2.43
CA ALA A 265 -16.51 -7.73 1.80
C ALA A 265 -16.39 -9.26 1.71
N LYS A 266 -17.48 -9.95 2.02
CA LYS A 266 -17.64 -11.38 1.74
C LYS A 266 -18.45 -11.52 0.46
N TYR A 267 -17.78 -11.67 -0.68
CA TYR A 267 -18.47 -11.97 -1.93
C TYR A 267 -19.06 -13.40 -1.85
N THR A 268 -20.39 -13.51 -2.02
CA THR A 268 -21.21 -14.69 -1.64
C THR A 268 -21.10 -15.88 -2.57
N HIS A 269 -20.42 -15.79 -3.70
CA HIS A 269 -20.27 -16.91 -4.64
C HIS A 269 -18.81 -17.09 -5.02
N ALA A 270 -18.29 -18.27 -4.65
CA ALA A 270 -17.09 -18.98 -5.08
C ALA A 270 -15.89 -18.10 -5.52
N HIS A 271 -14.73 -18.36 -4.91
CA HIS A 271 -13.46 -17.65 -5.08
C HIS A 271 -13.34 -16.39 -4.22
N HIS A 272 -13.11 -16.61 -2.92
CA HIS A 272 -12.74 -15.59 -1.96
C HIS A 272 -11.38 -14.97 -2.31
N VAL A 273 -11.36 -13.98 -3.19
CA VAL A 273 -10.25 -13.02 -3.23
C VAL A 273 -10.36 -12.21 -1.94
N LYS A 274 -9.60 -12.64 -0.92
CA LYS A 274 -9.55 -12.00 0.42
C LYS A 274 -8.72 -10.72 0.34
N VAL A 275 -9.17 -9.74 -0.43
CA VAL A 275 -8.48 -8.46 -0.56
C VAL A 275 -9.24 -7.42 0.23
N GLY A 276 -8.54 -6.68 1.09
CA GLY A 276 -9.11 -5.49 1.71
C GLY A 276 -9.30 -4.43 0.62
N GLU A 277 -10.36 -3.65 0.72
CA GLU A 277 -10.73 -2.63 -0.25
C GLU A 277 -10.80 -1.28 0.45
N PHE A 278 -10.66 -0.22 -0.33
CA PHE A 278 -10.84 1.15 0.12
C PHE A 278 -11.43 2.00 -1.01
N TRP A 279 -12.08 3.10 -0.68
CA TRP A 279 -12.27 4.18 -1.63
C TRP A 279 -11.04 5.09 -1.63
N GLY A 280 -10.37 5.20 -2.77
CA GLY A 280 -9.41 6.26 -3.03
C GLY A 280 -10.13 7.46 -3.62
N VAL A 281 -9.94 8.64 -3.04
CA VAL A 281 -10.58 9.88 -3.49
C VAL A 281 -9.51 10.87 -3.94
N TRP A 282 -9.66 11.40 -5.14
CA TRP A 282 -8.81 12.44 -5.70
C TRP A 282 -9.67 13.63 -6.08
N TYR A 283 -9.21 14.84 -5.78
CA TYR A 283 -9.85 16.07 -6.25
C TYR A 283 -9.13 16.56 -7.51
N THR A 284 -9.88 17.13 -8.43
CA THR A 284 -9.32 17.82 -9.59
C THR A 284 -8.99 19.27 -9.22
N ASP A 285 -8.13 19.91 -10.01
CA ASP A 285 -7.62 21.27 -9.75
C ASP A 285 -8.72 22.36 -9.72
N GLY A 286 -9.92 22.04 -10.21
CA GLY A 286 -11.11 22.90 -10.13
C GLY A 286 -11.95 22.74 -8.86
N GLY A 287 -11.67 21.74 -8.02
CA GLY A 287 -12.33 21.54 -6.73
C GLY A 287 -11.62 22.35 -5.65
N CYS A 288 -12.36 23.18 -4.91
CA CYS A 288 -11.86 24.18 -3.95
C CYS A 288 -11.04 23.65 -2.74
N CYS A 289 -10.63 22.38 -2.73
CA CYS A 289 -9.84 21.76 -1.68
C CYS A 289 -8.37 21.67 -2.13
N GLY A 290 -7.56 22.64 -1.69
CA GLY A 290 -6.17 22.79 -2.08
C GLY A 290 -5.32 21.52 -1.90
N LYS A 291 -4.41 21.28 -2.86
CA LYS A 291 -3.42 20.19 -2.91
C LYS A 291 -2.43 20.15 -1.73
N SER A 292 -2.58 20.99 -0.71
CA SER A 292 -1.62 21.18 0.38
C SER A 292 -1.94 20.41 1.67
N GLY A 293 -3.03 19.64 1.71
CA GLY A 293 -3.35 18.78 2.85
C GLY A 293 -2.89 17.35 2.62
N GLY A 294 -2.13 16.77 3.56
CA GLY A 294 -1.80 15.34 3.53
C GLY A 294 -3.07 14.45 3.45
N SER A 295 -2.90 13.21 2.98
CA SER A 295 -4.01 12.26 2.81
C SER A 295 -4.81 12.06 4.10
N ARG A 296 -6.13 12.27 4.03
CA ARG A 296 -7.06 11.99 5.14
C ARG A 296 -7.43 10.51 5.14
N LEU A 297 -7.21 9.83 6.27
CA LEU A 297 -7.61 8.43 6.45
C LEU A 297 -8.95 8.36 7.19
N VAL A 298 -9.90 7.60 6.64
CA VAL A 298 -11.22 7.35 7.23
C VAL A 298 -11.40 5.84 7.37
N PHE A 299 -11.81 5.38 8.54
CA PHE A 299 -12.06 3.98 8.81
C PHE A 299 -13.56 3.76 9.02
N CYS A 300 -14.13 2.76 8.35
CA CYS A 300 -15.48 2.33 8.63
C CYS A 300 -15.55 1.82 10.09
N PRO A 301 -16.45 2.33 10.95
CA PRO A 301 -16.62 1.82 12.31
C PRO A 301 -17.02 0.34 12.30
N GLU A 302 -16.70 -0.39 13.38
CA GLU A 302 -17.04 -1.82 13.61
C GLU A 302 -18.51 -2.09 13.98
#